data_AF-A0A2G9H9B5-F1
#
_entry.id   AF-A0A2G9H9B5-F1
#
_cell.length_a   1.000
_cell.length_b   1.000
_cell.length_c   1.000
_cell.angle_alpha   90.00
_cell.angle_beta   90.00
_cell.angle_gamma   90.00
#
_symmetry.space_group_name_H-M   'P 1'
#
loop_
_entity.id
_entity.type
_entity.pdbx_description
1 polymer ?
#
loop_
_entity_poly.entity_id
_entity_poly.type
_entity_poly.pdbx_seq_one_letter_code
_entity_poly.pdbx_strand_id
1 'polypeptide(L)'
;MECSFPTYSHFLRRDIPWETYMTTKLITGTGLQLLRRYAKKPENYKAQLLDDDLQEALNQLEEGLKDNIKKLSSFDKYKQEVLLGHLDWSPMHRDPIFWRDNITNFEEHDFQILRVLLTILDASTDPRTLAVACYDLSQFIQYHPAGRIIVTDLRAKDRVMKMMNHENAEVTKNALLCIQRLFLGAKYASFLQA
;
A
#
# COMPACT_ATOMS: atom_id res chain seq x y z
N MET A 1 -10.48 35.09 -0.58
CA MET A 1 -10.78 33.90 0.26
C MET A 1 -9.90 32.78 -0.24
N GLU A 2 -8.70 32.63 0.30
CA GLU A 2 -7.80 31.53 -0.03
C GLU A 2 -8.03 30.41 0.99
N CYS A 3 -8.58 29.29 0.54
CA CYS A 3 -8.58 28.06 1.31
C CYS A 3 -7.20 27.42 1.16
N SER A 4 -6.34 27.60 2.15
CA SER A 4 -5.05 26.93 2.26
C SER A 4 -5.27 25.47 2.67
N PHE A 5 -5.21 24.56 1.70
CA PHE A 5 -5.09 23.13 2.00
C PHE A 5 -3.72 22.86 2.66
N PRO A 6 -3.66 22.07 3.74
CA PRO A 6 -2.39 21.75 4.37
C PRO A 6 -1.54 20.88 3.45
N THR A 7 -0.27 21.27 3.28
CA THR A 7 0.75 20.52 2.54
C THR A 7 0.98 19.15 3.18
N TYR A 8 1.32 18.15 2.35
CA TYR A 8 1.59 16.74 2.75
C TYR A 8 2.54 16.60 3.95
N SER A 9 3.44 17.56 4.15
CA SER A 9 4.38 17.61 5.26
C SER A 9 3.73 17.71 6.65
N HIS A 10 2.46 18.13 6.73
CA HIS A 10 1.75 18.27 8.01
C HIS A 10 1.20 16.95 8.56
N PHE A 11 1.10 15.91 7.73
CA PHE A 11 0.67 14.57 8.16
C PHE A 11 1.80 13.70 8.71
N LEU A 12 3.07 14.03 8.39
CA LEU A 12 4.25 13.25 8.76
C LEU A 12 4.75 13.49 10.20
N ARG A 13 4.15 14.43 10.94
CA ARG A 13 4.54 14.81 12.32
C ARG A 13 3.56 14.39 13.41
N ARG A 14 2.55 13.56 13.10
CA ARG A 14 1.74 13.00 14.18
C ARG A 14 2.52 11.87 14.83
N ASP A 15 2.92 12.09 16.09
CA ASP A 15 3.42 11.03 16.95
C ASP A 15 2.47 9.85 16.88
N ILE A 16 2.98 8.72 16.40
CA ILE A 16 2.22 7.51 16.23
C ILE A 16 1.98 6.92 17.63
N PRO A 17 0.73 6.68 18.04
CA PRO A 17 0.45 6.10 19.35
C PRO A 17 1.16 4.76 19.54
N TRP A 18 1.77 4.55 20.70
CA TRP A 18 2.49 3.32 21.03
C TRP A 18 1.63 2.05 20.89
N GLU A 19 0.31 2.15 21.01
CA GLU A 19 -0.61 1.03 20.82
C GLU A 19 -0.62 0.49 19.38
N THR A 20 -0.35 1.34 18.38
CA THR A 20 -0.30 0.94 16.96
C THR A 20 0.84 -0.04 16.66
N TYR A 21 1.91 -0.01 17.46
CA TYR A 21 3.07 -0.90 17.35
C TYR A 21 2.76 -2.33 17.83
N MET A 22 1.80 -2.50 18.75
CA MET A 22 1.39 -3.82 19.24
C MET A 22 0.39 -4.50 18.31
N THR A 23 -0.54 -3.72 17.75
CA THR A 23 -1.56 -4.25 16.82
C THR A 23 -0.94 -4.78 15.53
N THR A 24 0.18 -4.21 15.11
CA THR A 24 0.92 -4.59 13.90
C THR A 24 1.90 -5.76 14.10
N LYS A 25 2.02 -6.31 15.32
CA LYS A 25 2.93 -7.42 15.71
C LYS A 25 4.42 -7.19 15.36
N LEU A 26 4.83 -5.97 15.05
CA LEU A 26 6.22 -5.62 14.73
C LEU A 26 7.16 -5.79 15.93
N ILE A 27 6.62 -5.63 17.13
CA ILE A 27 7.31 -5.87 18.40
C ILE A 27 6.34 -6.49 19.40
N THR A 28 6.84 -7.39 20.24
CA THR A 28 6.05 -7.99 21.32
C THR A 28 5.64 -6.91 22.32
N GLY A 29 4.52 -7.11 23.05
CA GLY A 29 4.10 -6.16 24.07
C GLY A 29 5.15 -5.91 25.16
N THR A 30 5.98 -6.92 25.43
CA THR A 30 7.15 -6.78 26.31
C THR A 30 8.22 -5.87 25.70
N GLY A 31 8.53 -6.02 24.40
CA GLY A 31 9.46 -5.15 23.68
C GLY A 31 9.02 -3.69 23.67
N LEU A 32 7.72 -3.45 23.48
CA LEU A 32 7.12 -2.12 23.56
C LEU A 32 7.25 -1.50 24.97
N GLN A 33 6.95 -2.28 26.02
CA GLN A 33 7.06 -1.82 27.40
C GLN A 33 8.50 -1.45 27.77
N LEU A 34 9.48 -2.20 27.27
CA LEU A 34 10.90 -1.91 27.45
C LEU A 34 11.30 -0.61 26.73
N LEU A 35 10.91 -0.44 25.46
CA LEU A 35 11.15 0.80 24.70
C LEU A 35 10.48 2.01 25.38
N ARG A 36 9.23 1.87 25.84
CA ARG A 36 8.50 2.94 26.55
C ARG A 36 9.16 3.30 27.88
N ARG A 37 9.68 2.31 28.61
CA ARG A 37 10.40 2.52 29.86
C ARG A 37 11.74 3.22 29.60
N TYR A 38 12.41 2.88 28.51
CA TYR A 38 13.65 3.50 28.07
C TYR A 38 13.45 4.96 27.62
N ALA A 39 12.47 5.23 26.74
CA ALA A 39 12.17 6.57 26.25
C ALA A 39 11.86 7.58 27.37
N LYS A 40 11.24 7.12 28.46
CA LYS A 40 10.91 7.92 29.66
C LYS A 40 12.09 8.17 30.61
N LYS A 41 13.25 7.55 30.39
CA LYS A 41 14.43 7.83 31.22
C LYS A 41 14.98 9.23 30.91
N PRO A 42 15.53 9.92 31.91
CA PRO A 42 16.15 11.22 31.69
C PRO A 42 17.46 11.05 30.89
N GLU A 43 17.83 12.04 30.07
CA GLU A 43 18.93 11.91 29.10
C GLU A 43 20.28 11.60 29.74
N ASN A 44 20.53 12.12 30.94
CA ASN A 44 21.70 11.78 31.75
C ASN A 44 21.79 10.29 32.12
N TYR A 45 20.67 9.60 32.29
CA TYR A 45 20.62 8.16 32.57
C TYR A 45 20.80 7.33 31.30
N LYS A 46 20.34 7.83 30.15
CA LYS A 46 20.57 7.21 28.83
C LYS A 46 22.04 7.29 28.44
N ALA A 47 22.64 8.47 28.58
CA ALA A 47 24.06 8.72 28.32
C ALA A 47 25.01 7.97 29.29
N GLN A 48 24.54 7.57 30.48
CA GLN A 48 25.32 6.78 31.44
C GLN A 48 25.33 5.27 31.16
N LEU A 49 24.40 4.76 30.36
CA LEU A 49 24.19 3.33 30.11
C LEU A 49 24.72 2.87 28.75
N LEU A 50 25.14 3.81 27.89
CA LEU A 50 25.33 3.59 26.47
C LEU A 50 26.63 4.24 26.01
N ASP A 51 27.48 3.46 25.35
CA ASP A 51 28.43 4.01 24.38
C ASP A 51 27.64 4.66 23.23
N ASP A 52 28.21 5.65 22.55
CA ASP A 52 27.53 6.43 21.50
C ASP A 52 26.88 5.51 20.44
N ASP A 53 27.53 4.39 20.14
CA ASP A 53 27.06 3.34 19.20
C ASP A 53 25.72 2.71 19.61
N LEU A 54 25.48 2.48 20.90
CA LEU A 54 24.26 1.81 21.38
C LEU A 54 23.08 2.80 21.45
N GLN A 55 23.36 4.08 21.69
CA GLN A 55 22.36 5.15 21.58
C GLN A 55 21.93 5.33 20.12
N GLU A 56 22.87 5.31 19.18
CA GLU A 56 22.57 5.39 17.76
C GLU A 56 21.73 4.20 17.29
N ALA A 57 22.09 2.97 17.68
CA ALA A 57 21.33 1.77 17.35
C ALA A 57 19.87 1.80 17.85
N LEU A 58 19.63 2.35 19.05
CA LEU A 58 18.27 2.51 19.60
C LEU A 58 17.44 3.54 18.83
N ASN A 59 18.06 4.64 18.40
CA ASN A 59 17.39 5.66 17.58
C ASN A 59 17.03 5.09 16.20
N GLN A 60 17.95 4.37 15.56
CA GLN A 60 17.70 3.70 14.28
C GLN A 60 16.56 2.67 14.38
N LEU A 61 16.49 1.92 15.49
CA LEU A 61 15.39 0.99 15.75
C LEU A 61 14.06 1.72 15.92
N GLU A 62 14.02 2.81 16.68
CA GLU A 62 12.78 3.59 16.88
C GLU A 62 12.26 4.19 15.57
N GLU A 63 13.16 4.74 14.75
CA GLU A 63 12.82 5.30 13.44
C GLU A 63 12.31 4.21 12.49
N GLY A 64 13.00 3.06 12.42
CA GLY A 64 12.56 1.92 11.63
C GLY A 64 11.18 1.40 12.05
N LEU A 65 10.89 1.38 13.35
CA LEU A 65 9.56 0.99 13.86
C LEU A 65 8.48 2.02 13.48
N LYS A 66 8.77 3.32 13.57
CA LYS A 66 7.85 4.39 13.13
C LYS A 66 7.50 4.25 11.66
N ASP A 67 8.50 4.02 10.83
CA ASP A 67 8.31 3.89 9.38
C ASP A 67 7.54 2.62 9.02
N ASN A 68 7.85 1.50 9.68
CA ASN A 68 7.08 0.26 9.49
C ASN A 68 5.61 0.43 9.86
N ILE A 69 5.27 1.21 10.89
CA ILE A 69 3.86 1.48 11.21
C ILE A 69 3.20 2.35 10.18
N LYS A 70 3.86 3.40 9.70
CA LYS A 70 3.27 4.26 8.66
C LYS A 70 2.89 3.41 7.45
N LYS A 71 3.78 2.50 7.04
CA LYS A 71 3.54 1.57 5.94
C LYS A 71 2.37 0.61 6.21
N LEU A 72 2.33 -0.02 7.39
CA LEU A 72 1.23 -0.92 7.75
C LEU A 72 -0.11 -0.19 7.84
N SER A 73 -0.14 0.98 8.49
CA SER A 73 -1.35 1.80 8.57
C SER A 73 -1.84 2.26 7.19
N SER A 74 -0.94 2.47 6.24
CA SER A 74 -1.30 2.89 4.90
C SER A 74 -1.86 1.73 4.08
N PHE A 75 -1.30 0.53 4.22
CA PHE A 75 -1.85 -0.69 3.62
C PHE A 75 -3.20 -1.09 4.23
N ASP A 76 -3.38 -0.99 5.55
CA ASP A 76 -4.65 -1.28 6.21
C ASP A 76 -5.78 -0.37 5.71
N LYS A 77 -5.48 0.92 5.49
CA LYS A 77 -6.45 1.87 4.91
C LYS A 77 -6.82 1.51 3.47
N TYR A 78 -5.82 1.18 2.65
CA TYR A 78 -6.05 0.70 1.29
C TYR A 78 -6.91 -0.57 1.28
N LYS A 79 -6.58 -1.56 2.12
CA LYS A 79 -7.34 -2.80 2.25
C LYS A 79 -8.79 -2.52 2.66
N GLN A 80 -9.02 -1.65 3.62
CA GLN A 80 -10.38 -1.25 4.02
C GLN A 80 -11.15 -0.57 2.88
N GLU A 81 -10.52 0.35 2.15
CA GLU A 81 -11.12 1.01 0.98
C GLU A 81 -11.58 -0.02 -0.07
N VAL A 82 -10.71 -0.98 -0.42
CA VAL A 82 -11.04 -2.06 -1.35
C VAL A 82 -12.17 -2.94 -0.83
N LEU A 83 -12.13 -3.34 0.44
CA LEU A 83 -13.16 -4.19 1.04
C LEU A 83 -14.53 -3.51 1.13
N LEU A 84 -14.57 -2.19 1.25
CA LEU A 84 -15.81 -1.40 1.20
C LEU A 84 -16.35 -1.22 -0.22
N GLY A 85 -15.55 -1.50 -1.25
CA GLY A 85 -15.96 -1.46 -2.65
C GLY A 85 -16.12 -0.05 -3.25
N HIS A 86 -15.67 0.99 -2.53
CA HIS A 86 -15.75 2.38 -2.97
C HIS A 86 -14.32 2.92 -3.10
N LEU A 87 -13.78 2.89 -4.31
CA LEU A 87 -12.39 3.27 -4.57
C LEU A 87 -12.33 4.70 -5.09
N ASP A 88 -11.41 5.50 -4.55
CA ASP A 88 -11.06 6.80 -5.10
C ASP A 88 -9.55 6.91 -5.31
N TRP A 89 -9.14 7.89 -6.12
CA TRP A 89 -7.74 8.14 -6.35
C TRP A 89 -7.07 8.72 -5.11
N SER A 90 -6.47 7.84 -4.32
CA SER A 90 -5.60 8.16 -3.19
C SER A 90 -4.12 7.86 -3.52
N PRO A 91 -3.16 8.35 -2.72
CA PRO A 91 -1.74 8.04 -2.91
C PRO A 91 -1.43 6.55 -2.87
N MET A 92 -2.23 5.74 -2.17
CA MET A 92 -2.01 4.30 -2.06
C MET A 92 -2.17 3.61 -3.42
N HIS A 93 -3.06 4.11 -4.27
CA HIS A 93 -3.18 3.60 -5.63
C HIS A 93 -2.01 4.04 -6.51
N ARG A 94 -1.49 5.26 -6.32
CA ARG A 94 -0.59 5.89 -7.29
C ARG A 94 0.90 5.82 -6.94
N ASP A 95 1.24 5.60 -5.69
CA ASP A 95 2.62 5.66 -5.20
C ASP A 95 3.39 4.36 -5.52
N PRO A 96 4.43 4.40 -6.38
CA PRO A 96 5.27 3.24 -6.67
C PRO A 96 5.95 2.62 -5.44
N ILE A 97 6.20 3.41 -4.39
CA ILE A 97 6.82 2.95 -3.16
C ILE A 97 5.82 2.11 -2.36
N PHE A 98 4.57 2.56 -2.25
CA PHE A 98 3.50 1.78 -1.62
C PHE A 98 3.40 0.38 -2.23
N TRP A 99 3.36 0.29 -3.56
CA TRP A 99 3.26 -1.00 -4.24
C TRP A 99 4.49 -1.87 -4.00
N ARG A 100 5.71 -1.32 -4.13
CA ARG A 100 6.94 -2.08 -3.87
C ARG A 100 7.01 -2.63 -2.45
N ASP A 101 6.63 -1.82 -1.47
CA ASP A 101 6.75 -2.16 -0.06
C ASP A 101 5.66 -3.15 0.41
N ASN A 102 4.48 -3.15 -0.23
CA ASN A 102 3.33 -3.93 0.24
C ASN A 102 2.93 -5.07 -0.70
N ILE A 103 3.66 -5.32 -1.80
CA ILE A 103 3.22 -6.24 -2.85
C ILE A 103 2.97 -7.67 -2.33
N THR A 104 3.76 -8.14 -1.36
CA THR A 104 3.61 -9.47 -0.76
C THR A 104 2.38 -9.57 0.13
N ASN A 105 1.90 -8.46 0.70
CA ASN A 105 0.72 -8.45 1.57
C ASN A 105 -0.57 -8.74 0.77
N PHE A 106 -0.55 -8.59 -0.56
CA PHE A 106 -1.67 -8.97 -1.42
C PHE A 106 -1.87 -10.48 -1.53
N GLU A 107 -0.90 -11.31 -1.10
CA GLU A 107 -1.03 -12.77 -1.03
C GLU A 107 -1.89 -13.24 0.16
N GLU A 108 -2.12 -12.36 1.14
CA GLU A 108 -2.91 -12.67 2.34
C GLU A 108 -4.33 -13.15 2.02
N HIS A 109 -4.82 -14.08 2.83
CA HIS A 109 -6.19 -14.61 2.76
C HIS A 109 -6.58 -15.09 1.35
N ASP A 110 -5.68 -15.82 0.69
CA ASP A 110 -5.89 -16.36 -0.66
C ASP A 110 -6.22 -15.25 -1.67
N PHE A 111 -5.36 -14.22 -1.69
CA PHE A 111 -5.49 -13.07 -2.60
C PHE A 111 -6.82 -12.32 -2.45
N GLN A 112 -7.31 -12.16 -1.22
CA GLN A 112 -8.63 -11.54 -0.95
C GLN A 112 -8.79 -10.18 -1.64
N ILE A 113 -7.77 -9.31 -1.57
CA ILE A 113 -7.83 -7.98 -2.19
C ILE A 113 -8.05 -8.10 -3.69
N LEU A 114 -7.29 -8.95 -4.39
CA LEU A 114 -7.45 -9.16 -5.83
C LEU A 114 -8.84 -9.72 -6.16
N ARG A 115 -9.34 -10.68 -5.38
CA ARG A 115 -10.68 -11.25 -5.57
C ARG A 115 -11.78 -10.21 -5.41
N VAL A 116 -11.62 -9.27 -4.47
CA VAL A 116 -12.56 -8.17 -4.25
C VAL A 116 -12.48 -7.15 -5.39
N LEU A 117 -11.27 -6.78 -5.85
CA LEU A 117 -11.11 -5.93 -7.05
C LEU A 117 -11.81 -6.55 -8.27
N LEU A 118 -11.68 -7.86 -8.47
CA LEU A 118 -12.38 -8.55 -9.56
C LEU A 118 -13.90 -8.59 -9.37
N THR A 119 -14.39 -8.65 -8.14
CA THR A 119 -15.82 -8.57 -7.83
C THR A 119 -16.35 -7.16 -8.10
N ILE A 120 -15.57 -6.12 -7.79
CA ILE A 120 -15.89 -4.73 -8.12
C ILE A 120 -16.07 -4.55 -9.62
N LEU A 121 -15.20 -5.16 -10.45
CA LEU A 121 -15.33 -5.10 -11.92
C LEU A 121 -16.63 -5.71 -12.44
N ASP A 122 -17.19 -6.70 -11.74
CA ASP A 122 -18.43 -7.37 -12.15
C ASP A 122 -19.69 -6.66 -11.63
N ALA A 123 -19.61 -6.00 -10.48
CA ALA A 123 -20.77 -5.50 -9.75
C ALA A 123 -20.92 -3.98 -9.70
N SER A 124 -19.82 -3.22 -9.78
CA SER A 124 -19.87 -1.75 -9.68
C SER A 124 -20.32 -1.12 -11.00
N THR A 125 -21.07 -0.04 -10.90
CA THR A 125 -21.43 0.84 -12.03
C THR A 125 -20.75 2.21 -11.91
N ASP A 126 -20.00 2.47 -10.85
CA ASP A 126 -19.28 3.73 -10.66
C ASP A 126 -18.01 3.73 -11.54
N PRO A 127 -17.91 4.61 -12.56
CA PRO A 127 -16.77 4.61 -13.46
C PRO A 127 -15.44 4.89 -12.75
N ARG A 128 -15.45 5.68 -11.67
CA ARG A 128 -14.23 5.98 -10.91
C ARG A 128 -13.71 4.73 -10.19
N THR A 129 -14.58 4.06 -9.45
CA THR A 129 -14.25 2.80 -8.79
C THR A 129 -13.74 1.75 -9.78
N LEU A 130 -14.40 1.61 -10.94
CA LEU A 130 -13.96 0.68 -11.99
C LEU A 130 -12.59 1.03 -12.57
N ALA A 131 -12.32 2.32 -12.80
CA ALA A 131 -11.04 2.79 -13.31
C ALA A 131 -9.89 2.51 -12.32
N VAL A 132 -10.10 2.79 -11.04
CA VAL A 132 -9.13 2.49 -9.98
C VAL A 132 -8.90 0.98 -9.87
N ALA A 133 -9.96 0.17 -9.88
CA ALA A 133 -9.82 -1.29 -9.81
C ALA A 133 -9.01 -1.87 -10.98
N CYS A 134 -9.26 -1.40 -12.21
CA CYS A 134 -8.47 -1.80 -13.38
C CYS A 134 -7.00 -1.40 -13.22
N TYR A 135 -6.75 -0.18 -12.73
CA TYR A 135 -5.40 0.31 -12.51
C TYR A 135 -4.66 -0.52 -11.44
N ASP A 136 -5.28 -0.80 -10.32
CA ASP A 136 -4.68 -1.55 -9.21
C ASP A 136 -4.30 -2.97 -9.62
N LEU A 137 -5.15 -3.67 -10.38
CA LEU A 137 -4.80 -4.97 -10.97
C LEU A 137 -3.56 -4.85 -11.87
N SER A 138 -3.47 -3.77 -12.64
CA SER A 138 -2.31 -3.49 -13.49
C SER A 138 -1.04 -3.24 -12.66
N GLN A 139 -1.15 -2.60 -11.49
CA GLN A 139 -0.01 -2.37 -10.60
C GLN A 139 0.45 -3.68 -9.96
N PHE A 140 -0.48 -4.52 -9.50
CA PHE A 140 -0.14 -5.84 -8.97
C PHE A 140 0.65 -6.68 -10.00
N ILE A 141 0.21 -6.70 -11.27
CA ILE A 141 0.95 -7.38 -12.36
C ILE A 141 2.35 -6.79 -12.54
N GLN A 142 2.51 -5.47 -12.42
CA GLN A 142 3.79 -4.79 -12.61
C GLN A 142 4.78 -5.10 -11.48
N TYR A 143 4.35 -5.06 -10.23
CA TYR A 143 5.24 -5.14 -9.07
C TYR A 143 5.41 -6.55 -8.53
N HIS A 144 4.44 -7.44 -8.72
CA HIS A 144 4.53 -8.81 -8.22
C HIS A 144 5.28 -9.71 -9.20
N PRO A 145 6.35 -10.43 -8.79
CA PRO A 145 7.12 -11.29 -9.70
C PRO A 145 6.28 -12.34 -10.44
N ALA A 146 5.32 -12.95 -9.73
CA ALA A 146 4.36 -13.90 -10.29
C ALA A 146 3.01 -13.27 -10.71
N GLY A 147 2.91 -11.93 -10.77
CA GLY A 147 1.64 -11.22 -10.90
C GLY A 147 0.82 -11.63 -12.11
N ARG A 148 1.46 -11.86 -13.27
CA ARG A 148 0.78 -12.36 -14.48
C ARG A 148 0.14 -13.73 -14.30
N ILE A 149 0.86 -14.65 -13.64
CA ILE A 149 0.39 -16.03 -13.42
C ILE A 149 -0.81 -15.98 -12.48
N ILE A 150 -0.66 -15.32 -11.33
CA ILE A 150 -1.70 -15.19 -10.30
C ILE A 150 -2.98 -14.57 -10.87
N VAL A 151 -2.86 -13.44 -11.58
CA VAL A 151 -4.02 -12.74 -12.15
C VAL A 151 -4.70 -13.55 -13.26
N THR A 152 -3.93 -14.36 -14.00
CA THR A 152 -4.48 -15.31 -14.99
C THR A 152 -5.25 -16.44 -14.30
N ASP A 153 -4.71 -17.03 -13.24
CA ASP A 153 -5.35 -18.10 -12.48
C ASP A 153 -6.64 -17.63 -11.78
N LEU A 154 -6.66 -16.37 -11.33
CA LEU A 154 -7.86 -15.70 -10.82
C LEU A 154 -8.89 -15.33 -11.90
N ARG A 155 -8.62 -15.66 -13.18
CA ARG A 155 -9.50 -15.41 -14.34
C ARG A 155 -9.87 -13.94 -14.53
N ALA A 156 -8.92 -13.04 -14.24
CA ALA A 156 -9.15 -11.60 -14.39
C ALA A 156 -9.30 -11.14 -15.84
N LYS A 157 -8.68 -11.87 -16.78
CA LYS A 157 -8.58 -11.50 -18.19
C LYS A 157 -9.93 -11.09 -18.79
N ASP A 158 -10.94 -11.94 -18.67
CA ASP A 158 -12.25 -11.71 -19.31
C ASP A 158 -12.99 -10.53 -18.67
N ARG A 159 -12.84 -10.37 -17.34
CA ARG A 159 -13.43 -9.25 -16.59
C ARG A 159 -12.83 -7.91 -17.01
N VAL A 160 -11.50 -7.84 -17.13
CA VAL A 160 -10.81 -6.60 -17.55
C VAL A 160 -11.05 -6.30 -19.04
N MET A 161 -11.06 -7.33 -19.92
CA MET A 161 -11.36 -7.11 -21.34
C MET A 161 -12.76 -6.52 -21.56
N LYS A 162 -13.76 -6.89 -20.74
CA LYS A 162 -15.09 -6.27 -20.77
C LYS A 162 -15.02 -4.76 -20.52
N MET A 163 -14.16 -4.32 -19.60
CA MET A 163 -13.99 -2.90 -19.25
C MET A 163 -13.36 -2.06 -20.38
N MET A 164 -12.67 -2.67 -21.33
CA MET A 164 -12.10 -1.94 -22.48
C MET A 164 -13.15 -1.32 -23.40
N ASN A 165 -14.39 -1.81 -23.36
CA ASN A 165 -15.51 -1.30 -24.14
C ASN A 165 -16.45 -0.40 -23.32
N HIS A 166 -16.03 0.02 -22.13
CA HIS A 166 -16.82 0.89 -21.27
C HIS A 166 -17.00 2.30 -21.88
N GLU A 167 -18.10 2.98 -21.60
CA GLU A 167 -18.38 4.32 -22.14
C GLU A 167 -17.43 5.40 -21.60
N ASN A 168 -17.01 5.25 -20.34
CA ASN A 168 -16.07 6.15 -19.69
C ASN A 168 -14.62 5.90 -20.16
N ALA A 169 -13.98 6.94 -20.69
CA ALA A 169 -12.62 6.87 -21.23
C ALA A 169 -11.53 6.56 -20.20
N GLU A 170 -11.73 6.91 -18.92
CA GLU A 170 -10.76 6.60 -17.86
C GLU A 170 -10.78 5.09 -17.53
N VAL A 171 -11.97 4.48 -17.52
CA VAL A 171 -12.12 3.03 -17.35
C VAL A 171 -11.43 2.29 -18.50
N THR A 172 -11.72 2.66 -19.75
CA THR A 172 -11.13 1.99 -20.93
C THR A 172 -9.62 2.14 -20.97
N LYS A 173 -9.09 3.33 -20.64
CA LYS A 173 -7.65 3.58 -20.53
C LYS A 173 -6.98 2.65 -19.51
N ASN A 174 -7.52 2.56 -18.29
CA ASN A 174 -6.93 1.75 -17.23
C ASN A 174 -7.10 0.24 -17.49
N ALA A 175 -8.22 -0.17 -18.07
CA ALA A 175 -8.44 -1.56 -18.51
C ALA A 175 -7.43 -1.96 -19.60
N LEU A 176 -7.20 -1.09 -20.59
CA LEU A 176 -6.21 -1.32 -21.64
C LEU A 176 -4.80 -1.45 -21.05
N LEU A 177 -4.42 -0.58 -20.12
CA LEU A 177 -3.13 -0.67 -19.41
C LEU A 177 -2.97 -2.02 -18.70
N CYS A 178 -4.00 -2.47 -17.99
CA CYS A 178 -3.99 -3.75 -17.30
C CYS A 178 -3.81 -4.92 -18.29
N ILE A 179 -4.54 -4.92 -19.40
CA ILE A 179 -4.42 -5.94 -20.46
C ILE A 179 -3.03 -5.93 -21.11
N GLN A 180 -2.49 -4.74 -21.40
CA GLN A 180 -1.13 -4.60 -21.93
C GLN A 180 -0.11 -5.24 -21.00
N ARG A 181 -0.20 -5.01 -19.68
CA ARG A 181 0.73 -5.63 -18.71
C ARG A 181 0.53 -7.13 -18.56
N LEU A 182 -0.70 -7.61 -18.70
CA LEU A 182 -1.02 -9.03 -18.64
C LEU A 182 -0.41 -9.80 -19.82
N PHE A 183 -0.49 -9.26 -21.04
CA PHE A 183 -0.03 -9.97 -22.25
C PHE A 183 1.38 -9.62 -22.73
N LEU A 184 1.83 -8.39 -22.52
CA LEU A 184 3.13 -7.94 -23.03
C LEU A 184 4.19 -8.24 -21.98
N GLY A 185 5.21 -9.03 -22.35
CA GLY A 185 6.34 -9.37 -21.49
C GLY A 185 7.08 -8.15 -20.93
N ALA A 186 7.87 -8.32 -19.87
CA ALA A 186 8.50 -7.21 -19.12
C ALA A 186 9.30 -6.22 -20.01
N LYS A 187 9.88 -6.71 -21.12
CA LYS A 187 10.61 -5.88 -22.09
C LYS A 187 9.76 -4.89 -22.88
N TYR A 188 8.46 -5.13 -23.05
CA TYR A 188 7.54 -4.27 -23.79
C TYR A 188 6.82 -3.26 -22.90
N ALA A 189 6.54 -3.64 -21.64
CA ALA A 189 5.92 -2.74 -20.66
C ALA A 189 6.79 -1.52 -20.30
N SER A 190 8.13 -1.66 -20.34
CA SER A 190 9.08 -0.57 -20.11
C SER A 190 9.06 0.51 -21.20
N PHE A 191 8.69 0.17 -22.44
CA PHE A 191 8.57 1.14 -23.54
C PHE A 191 7.28 1.97 -23.47
N LEU A 192 6.28 1.53 -22.71
CA LEU A 192 5.01 2.25 -22.51
C LEU A 192 5.05 3.20 -21.30
N GLN A 193 6.17 3.23 -20.57
CA GLN A 193 6.42 4.11 -19.43
C GLN A 193 7.28 5.33 -19.78
N ALA A 194 7.65 5.49 -21.06
CA ALA A 194 8.43 6.61 -21.60
C ALA A 194 7.52 7.68 -22.23
#